data_AF-A0A943LDM3-F1
#
_entry.id   AF-A0A943LDM3-F1
#
_cell.length_a   1.000
_cell.length_b   1.000
_cell.length_c   1.000
_cell.angle_alpha   90.00
_cell.angle_beta   90.00
_cell.angle_gamma   90.00
#
_symmetry.space_group_name_H-M   'P 1'
#
loop_
_entity.id
_entity.type
_entity.pdbx_description
1 polymer ?
#
loop_
_entity_poly.entity_id
_entity_poly.type
_entity_poly.pdbx_seq_one_letter_code
_entity_poly.pdbx_strand_id
1 'polypeptide(L)'
;MEKVKFTLNEIITIVMAMIEQIEVYEISGIDEEIYLPKPIEDKMNLLGEDEIEKFYNSINSIVNEVRDLKSGELNMLNNLRSEISYIANEYLEDYIIN
;
A
#
# COMPACT_ATOMS: atom_id res chain seq x y z
N MET A 1 18.66 14.93 5.63
CA MET A 1 17.35 15.15 5.01
C MET A 1 16.32 14.51 5.90
N GLU A 2 15.17 15.14 6.07
CA GLU A 2 14.05 14.53 6.80
C GLU A 2 13.54 13.37 5.94
N LYS A 3 13.40 12.17 6.54
CA LYS A 3 12.86 11.00 5.82
C LYS A 3 11.46 11.36 5.30
N VAL A 4 11.16 11.00 4.05
CA VAL A 4 9.79 11.17 3.52
C VAL A 4 8.85 10.32 4.38
N LYS A 5 7.75 10.93 4.83
CA LYS A 5 6.75 10.27 5.66
C LYS A 5 5.36 10.32 5.02
N PHE A 6 4.61 9.25 5.25
CA PHE A 6 3.24 9.05 4.80
C PHE A 6 2.31 8.96 6.01
N THR A 7 1.10 9.46 5.84
CA THR A 7 0.00 9.20 6.77
C THR A 7 -0.52 7.78 6.54
N LEU A 8 -1.15 7.19 7.56
CA LEU A 8 -1.80 5.87 7.41
C LEU A 8 -2.83 5.85 6.28
N ASN A 9 -3.58 6.94 6.07
CA ASN A 9 -4.53 7.03 4.97
C ASN A 9 -3.86 6.98 3.59
N GLU A 10 -2.67 7.58 3.45
CA GLU A 10 -1.90 7.49 2.21
C GLU A 10 -1.39 6.07 1.99
N ILE A 11 -0.89 5.39 3.03
CA ILE A 11 -0.49 3.98 2.95
C ILE A 11 -1.67 3.08 2.56
N ILE A 12 -2.82 3.25 3.21
CA ILE A 12 -4.05 2.53 2.87
C ILE A 12 -4.42 2.75 1.40
N THR A 13 -4.31 3.99 0.91
CA THR A 13 -4.64 4.31 -0.49
C THR A 13 -3.71 3.59 -1.46
N ILE A 14 -2.41 3.55 -1.17
CA ILE A 14 -1.41 2.82 -1.99
C ILE A 14 -1.71 1.32 -2.00
N VAL A 15 -1.87 0.72 -0.82
CA VAL A 15 -2.11 -0.73 -0.68
C VAL A 15 -3.39 -1.14 -1.40
N MET A 16 -4.47 -0.36 -1.25
CA MET A 16 -5.74 -0.63 -1.92
C MET A 16 -5.62 -0.56 -3.44
N ALA A 17 -4.94 0.45 -3.97
CA ALA A 17 -4.73 0.59 -5.42
C ALA A 17 -3.94 -0.59 -6.00
N MET A 18 -2.94 -1.10 -5.26
CA MET A 18 -2.17 -2.28 -5.66
C MET A 18 -3.01 -3.57 -5.61
N ILE A 19 -3.85 -3.74 -4.58
CA ILE A 19 -4.78 -4.87 -4.51
C ILE A 19 -5.76 -4.83 -5.69
N GLU A 20 -6.33 -3.66 -6.00
CA GLU A 20 -7.25 -3.49 -7.12
C GLU A 20 -6.59 -3.82 -8.46
N GLN A 21 -5.35 -3.38 -8.68
CA GLN A 21 -4.58 -3.71 -9.89
C GLN A 21 -4.40 -5.23 -10.04
N ILE A 22 -4.00 -5.91 -8.97
CA ILE A 22 -3.82 -7.37 -8.98
C ILE A 22 -5.14 -8.07 -9.28
N GLU A 23 -6.24 -7.63 -8.68
CA GLU A 23 -7.58 -8.18 -8.93
C GLU A 23 -8.02 -7.98 -10.38
N VAL A 24 -7.76 -6.80 -10.96
CA VAL A 24 -8.04 -6.53 -12.38
C VAL A 24 -7.22 -7.46 -13.28
N TYR A 25 -5.93 -7.63 -13.01
CA TYR A 25 -5.08 -8.55 -13.76
C TYR A 25 -5.55 -10.01 -13.65
N GLU A 26 -5.95 -10.46 -12.47
CA GLU A 26 -6.44 -11.82 -12.25
C GLU A 26 -7.78 -12.09 -12.98
N ILE A 27 -8.65 -11.08 -13.08
CA ILE A 27 -9.95 -11.20 -13.74
C ILE A 27 -9.83 -11.09 -15.26
N SER A 28 -9.04 -10.13 -15.74
CA SER A 28 -9.05 -9.70 -17.14
C SER A 28 -7.79 -10.11 -17.92
N GLY A 29 -6.70 -10.44 -17.24
CA GLY A 29 -5.38 -10.63 -17.82
C GLY A 29 -4.71 -9.33 -18.28
N ILE A 30 -5.29 -8.16 -17.96
CA ILE A 30 -4.79 -6.84 -18.34
C ILE A 30 -3.95 -6.28 -17.20
N ASP A 31 -2.70 -5.94 -17.52
CA ASP A 31 -1.82 -5.21 -16.62
C ASP A 31 -2.15 -3.71 -16.72
N GLU A 32 -3.03 -3.23 -15.83
CA GLU A 32 -3.37 -1.81 -15.73
C GLU A 32 -2.33 -1.05 -14.90
N GLU A 33 -2.07 0.20 -15.25
CA GLU A 33 -1.15 1.05 -14.49
C GLU A 33 -1.81 1.48 -13.17
N ILE A 34 -1.06 1.43 -12.06
CA ILE A 34 -1.57 1.87 -10.75
C ILE A 34 -1.75 3.38 -10.78
N TYR A 35 -2.98 3.85 -10.62
CA TYR A 35 -3.26 5.27 -10.47
C TYR A 35 -3.25 5.67 -8.99
N LEU A 36 -2.29 6.51 -8.58
CA LEU A 36 -2.23 7.10 -7.25
C LEU A 36 -2.64 8.58 -7.30
N PRO A 37 -3.28 9.11 -6.25
CA PRO A 37 -3.49 10.55 -6.15
C PRO A 37 -2.16 11.31 -6.24
N LYS A 38 -2.14 12.38 -7.05
CA LYS A 38 -0.94 13.22 -7.27
C LYS A 38 -0.15 13.58 -5.99
N PRO A 39 -0.77 13.93 -4.84
CA PRO A 39 0.00 14.19 -3.62
C PRO A 39 0.83 13.00 -3.12
N ILE A 40 0.35 11.77 -3.35
CA ILE A 40 1.07 10.54 -3.02
C ILE A 40 2.20 10.30 -4.02
N GLU A 41 1.92 10.44 -5.33
CA GLU A 41 2.93 10.34 -6.39
C GLU A 41 4.08 11.33 -6.15
N ASP A 42 3.75 12.58 -5.86
CA ASP A 42 4.73 13.63 -5.56
C ASP A 42 5.60 13.24 -4.36
N LYS A 43 5.05 12.62 -3.30
CA LYS A 43 5.82 12.12 -2.16
C LYS A 43 6.71 10.93 -2.53
N MET A 44 6.20 10.00 -3.34
CA MET A 44 6.99 8.85 -3.78
C MET A 44 8.20 9.29 -4.62
N ASN A 45 8.05 10.32 -5.45
CA ASN A 45 9.14 10.91 -6.23
C ASN A 45 10.22 11.60 -5.37
N LEU A 46 9.97 11.84 -4.08
CA LEU A 46 10.94 12.39 -3.13
C LEU A 46 11.77 11.30 -2.43
N LEU A 47 11.38 10.03 -2.52
CA LEU A 47 12.17 8.91 -2.00
C LEU A 47 13.43 8.71 -2.86
N GLY A 48 14.57 8.45 -2.23
CA GLY A 48 15.77 8.03 -2.97
C GLY A 48 15.58 6.64 -3.61
N GLU A 49 16.42 6.29 -4.59
CA GLU A 49 16.35 4.98 -5.30
C GLU A 49 16.40 3.78 -4.34
N ASP A 50 17.28 3.79 -3.34
CA ASP A 50 17.37 2.71 -2.34
C ASP A 50 16.18 2.70 -1.36
N GLU A 51 15.53 3.86 -1.16
CA GLU A 51 14.40 4.00 -0.24
C GLU A 51 13.09 3.59 -0.90
N ILE A 52 12.91 3.92 -2.18
CA ILE A 52 11.72 3.56 -2.93
C ILE A 52 11.61 2.04 -3.12
N GLU A 53 12.74 1.35 -3.37
CA GLU A 53 12.75 -0.12 -3.44
C GLU A 53 12.32 -0.75 -2.10
N LYS A 54 12.90 -0.29 -0.98
CA LYS A 54 12.52 -0.77 0.36
C LYS A 54 11.06 -0.49 0.67
N PHE A 55 10.58 0.70 0.33
CA PHE A 55 9.19 1.10 0.51
C PHE A 55 8.26 0.15 -0.26
N TYR A 56 8.52 -0.09 -1.55
CA TYR A 56 7.71 -1.00 -2.35
C TYR A 56 7.75 -2.45 -1.84
N ASN A 57 8.91 -2.92 -1.38
CA ASN A 57 9.01 -4.25 -0.78
C ASN A 57 8.13 -4.37 0.48
N SER A 58 8.14 -3.38 1.36
CA SER A 58 7.26 -3.34 2.53
C SER A 58 5.77 -3.27 2.14
N ILE A 59 5.42 -2.45 1.15
CA ILE A 59 4.04 -2.37 0.64
C ILE A 59 3.59 -3.71 0.06
N ASN A 60 4.43 -4.39 -0.73
CA ASN A 60 4.14 -5.70 -1.28
C ASN A 60 3.91 -6.76 -0.20
N SER A 61 4.68 -6.73 0.90
CA SER A 61 4.43 -7.59 2.07
C SER A 61 3.04 -7.35 2.64
N ILE A 62 2.65 -6.08 2.83
CA ILE A 62 1.31 -5.73 3.33
C ILE A 62 0.21 -6.21 2.36
N VAL A 63 0.38 -5.98 1.06
CA VAL A 63 -0.58 -6.40 0.03
C VAL A 63 -0.81 -7.91 0.09
N ASN A 64 0.24 -8.72 0.18
CA ASN A 64 0.11 -10.17 0.25
C ASN A 64 -0.64 -10.62 1.51
N GLU A 65 -0.27 -10.10 2.69
CA GLU A 65 -0.97 -10.44 3.94
C GLU A 65 -2.45 -10.04 3.90
N VAL A 66 -2.76 -8.85 3.37
CA VAL A 66 -4.14 -8.37 3.28
C VAL A 66 -4.97 -9.18 2.27
N ARG A 67 -4.36 -9.64 1.17
CA ARG A 67 -5.03 -10.50 0.18
C ARG A 67 -5.43 -11.84 0.77
N ASP A 68 -4.54 -12.46 1.55
CA ASP A 68 -4.83 -13.72 2.24
C ASP A 68 -6.05 -13.56 3.17
N LEU A 69 -6.13 -12.43 3.88
CA LEU A 69 -7.27 -12.10 4.75
C LEU A 69 -8.56 -11.88 3.96
N LYS A 70 -8.53 -11.17 2.82
CA LYS A 70 -9.72 -10.87 1.98
C LYS A 70 -10.40 -12.13 1.45
N SER A 71 -9.66 -13.24 1.29
CA SER A 71 -10.20 -14.53 0.84
C SER A 71 -11.07 -15.24 1.89
N GLY A 72 -11.02 -14.82 3.17
CA GLY A 72 -11.61 -15.53 4.31
C GLY A 72 -13.08 -15.22 4.62
N GLU A 73 -13.52 -13.96 4.72
CA GLU A 73 -14.85 -13.58 5.25
C GLU A 73 -15.35 -12.18 4.83
N LEU A 74 -16.14 -12.09 3.77
CA LEU A 74 -16.71 -10.84 3.22
C LEU A 74 -17.64 -10.06 4.18
N ASN A 75 -17.08 -9.07 4.86
CA ASN A 75 -17.77 -7.83 5.30
C ASN A 75 -16.74 -6.72 5.60
N MET A 76 -15.86 -6.45 4.62
CA MET A 76 -14.44 -6.25 4.93
C MET A 76 -13.87 -4.84 4.83
N LEU A 77 -14.50 -3.83 4.23
CA LEU A 77 -13.76 -2.61 3.85
C LEU A 77 -13.20 -1.81 5.05
N ASN A 78 -13.98 -1.67 6.13
CA ASN A 78 -13.49 -1.05 7.37
C ASN A 78 -12.48 -1.94 8.10
N ASN A 79 -12.69 -3.26 8.09
CA ASN A 79 -11.73 -4.21 8.66
C ASN A 79 -10.40 -4.19 7.88
N LEU A 80 -10.45 -4.11 6.54
CA LEU A 80 -9.27 -4.04 5.68
C LEU A 80 -8.45 -2.80 5.99
N ARG A 81 -9.10 -1.63 6.16
CA ARG A 81 -8.41 -0.40 6.56
C ARG A 81 -7.76 -0.53 7.92
N SER A 82 -8.44 -1.16 8.88
CA SER A 82 -7.88 -1.43 10.22
C SER A 82 -6.69 -2.38 10.15
N GLU A 83 -6.77 -3.46 9.38
CA GLU A 83 -5.67 -4.42 9.23
C GLU A 83 -4.48 -3.82 8.47
N ILE A 84 -4.72 -3.09 7.38
CA ILE A 84 -3.66 -2.36 6.69
C ILE A 84 -2.97 -1.39 7.67
N SER A 85 -3.74 -0.70 8.51
CA SER A 85 -3.15 0.20 9.50
C SER A 85 -2.30 -0.54 10.54
N TYR A 86 -2.78 -1.70 11.02
CA TYR A 86 -2.05 -2.51 11.99
C TYR A 86 -0.73 -3.01 11.41
N ILE A 87 -0.78 -3.67 10.25
CA ILE A 87 0.39 -4.26 9.58
C ILE A 87 1.37 -3.16 9.14
N ALA A 88 0.87 -2.03 8.61
CA ALA A 88 1.73 -0.93 8.21
C ALA A 88 2.55 -0.36 9.36
N ASN A 89 2.02 -0.32 10.58
CA ASN A 89 2.80 0.12 11.74
C ASN A 89 3.97 -0.83 12.06
N GLU A 90 3.85 -2.13 11.73
CA GLU A 90 4.94 -3.10 11.93
C GLU A 90 6.01 -3.01 10.83
N TYR A 91 5.61 -2.83 9.57
CA TYR A 91 6.51 -2.89 8.40
C TYR A 91 7.01 -1.53 7.89
N LEU A 92 6.33 -0.43 8.25
CA LEU A 92 6.57 0.92 7.73
C LEU A 92 6.73 1.97 8.83
N GLU A 93 7.07 1.59 10.07
CA GLU A 93 7.28 2.53 11.18
C GLU A 93 8.22 3.70 10.79
N ASP A 94 9.29 3.39 10.06
CA ASP A 94 10.27 4.35 9.56
C ASP A 94 9.71 5.35 8.53
N TYR A 95 8.56 5.06 7.93
CA TYR A 95 7.93 5.82 6.86
C TYR A 95 6.58 6.43 7.26
N ILE A 96 6.04 6.13 8.44
CA ILE A 96 4.75 6.65 8.90
C ILE A 96 4.92 7.89 9.79
N ILE A 97 4.00 8.86 9.64
CA ILE A 97 3.76 9.94 10.61
C ILE A 97 2.81 9.40 11.67
N ASN A 98 3.30 9.23 12.89
CA ASN A 98 2.51 8.91 14.07
C ASN A 98 1.95 10.17 14.74
#